data_AF-A0A193FYB8-F1
#
_entry.id   AF-A0A193FYB8-F1
#
_cell.length_a   1.000
_cell.length_b   1.000
_cell.length_c   1.000
_cell.angle_alpha   90.00
_cell.angle_beta   90.00
_cell.angle_gamma   90.00
#
_symmetry.space_group_name_H-M   'P 1'
#
loop_
_entity.id
_entity.type
_entity.pdbx_description
1 polymer ?
#
loop_
_entity_poly.entity_id
_entity_poly.type
_entity_poly.pdbx_seq_one_letter_code
_entity_poly.pdbx_strand_id
1 'polypeptide(L)'
;MTDAELLAACRKAFTGFERNDRADLVAALADDVVFEFSDSLPYGGTYRGKKEFLAFWKHVDSEYEYLNYDLRTILRAEDYIIIPVVMRAKAKTGFSMENEHCFLFRVKDGKIAYGRIYADTARGRDVLEGREPRRYPKLLLD
;
A
#
# COMPACT_ATOMS: atom_id res chain seq x y z
N MET A 1 -3.58 -2.83 -21.23
CA MET A 1 -2.15 -2.50 -21.13
C MET A 1 -1.38 -3.78 -21.31
N THR A 2 -0.16 -3.72 -21.83
CA THR A 2 0.74 -4.87 -21.84
C THR A 2 1.16 -5.21 -20.41
N ASP A 3 1.62 -6.45 -20.19
CA ASP A 3 2.15 -6.85 -18.88
C ASP A 3 3.33 -5.97 -18.47
N ALA A 4 4.23 -5.65 -19.40
CA ALA A 4 5.36 -4.75 -19.16
C ALA A 4 4.93 -3.34 -18.71
N GLU A 5 3.89 -2.77 -19.33
CA GLU A 5 3.32 -1.48 -18.93
C GLU A 5 2.72 -1.53 -17.50
N LEU A 6 2.02 -2.62 -17.16
CA LEU A 6 1.46 -2.81 -15.81
C LEU A 6 2.56 -2.89 -14.75
N LEU A 7 3.61 -3.68 -15.01
CA LEU A 7 4.74 -3.83 -14.09
C LEU A 7 5.53 -2.51 -13.96
N ALA A 8 5.67 -1.73 -15.03
CA ALA A 8 6.29 -0.42 -14.99
C ALA A 8 5.46 0.58 -14.16
N ALA A 9 4.13 0.61 -14.35
CA ALA A 9 3.22 1.44 -13.56
C ALA A 9 3.29 1.10 -12.06
N CYS A 10 3.31 -0.20 -11.73
CA CYS A 10 3.51 -0.67 -10.36
C CYS A 10 4.86 -0.22 -9.81
N ARG A 11 5.97 -0.43 -10.55
CA ARG A 11 7.30 -0.02 -10.12
C ARG A 11 7.37 1.47 -9.82
N LYS A 12 6.84 2.31 -10.70
CA LYS A 12 6.82 3.75 -10.52
C LYS A 12 6.07 4.18 -9.26
N ALA A 13 4.94 3.54 -8.95
CA ALA A 13 4.13 3.87 -7.78
C ALA A 13 4.79 3.49 -6.44
N PHE A 14 5.71 2.52 -6.44
CA PHE A 14 6.32 1.96 -5.22
C PHE A 14 7.83 2.20 -5.09
N THR A 15 8.45 2.91 -6.03
CA THR A 15 9.89 3.23 -5.99
C THR A 15 10.12 4.72 -5.83
N GLY A 16 10.77 5.11 -4.72
CA GLY A 16 11.38 6.42 -4.56
C GLY A 16 10.53 7.44 -3.79
N PHE A 17 11.21 8.17 -2.90
CA PHE A 17 10.62 9.09 -1.92
C PHE A 17 9.98 10.35 -2.54
N GLU A 18 10.50 10.83 -3.67
CA GLU A 18 10.20 12.19 -4.10
C GLU A 18 8.85 12.35 -4.81
N ARG A 19 8.17 11.25 -5.16
CA ARG A 19 6.95 11.35 -5.99
C ARG A 19 5.80 10.46 -5.55
N ASN A 20 6.04 9.21 -5.11
CA ASN A 20 4.99 8.15 -4.95
C ASN A 20 3.86 8.31 -5.98
N ASP A 21 4.25 8.55 -7.23
CA ASP A 21 3.33 8.99 -8.26
C ASP A 21 2.51 7.78 -8.69
N ARG A 22 1.28 7.74 -8.17
CA ARG A 22 0.31 6.68 -8.40
C ARG A 22 -0.52 6.91 -9.67
N ALA A 23 -0.26 7.93 -10.48
CA ALA A 23 -1.07 8.24 -11.66
C ALA A 23 -1.12 7.06 -12.66
N ASP A 24 0.02 6.46 -12.96
CA ASP A 24 0.09 5.33 -13.90
C ASP A 24 -0.53 4.06 -13.30
N LEU A 25 -0.37 3.85 -11.98
CA LEU A 25 -1.04 2.76 -11.28
C LEU A 25 -2.57 2.94 -11.32
N VAL A 26 -3.07 4.15 -11.12
CA VAL A 26 -4.50 4.48 -11.22
C VAL A 26 -5.01 4.23 -12.65
N ALA A 27 -4.23 4.60 -13.68
CA ALA A 27 -4.55 4.32 -15.07
C ALA A 27 -4.56 2.80 -15.38
N ALA A 28 -3.74 2.02 -14.67
CA ALA A 28 -3.68 0.57 -14.76
C ALA A 28 -4.86 -0.17 -14.11
N LEU A 29 -5.63 0.49 -13.24
CA LEU A 29 -6.82 -0.12 -12.63
C LEU A 29 -7.96 -0.29 -13.64
N ALA A 30 -8.74 -1.35 -13.47
CA ALA A 30 -10.07 -1.46 -14.07
C ALA A 30 -10.99 -0.38 -13.49
N ASP A 31 -12.02 0.02 -14.24
CA ASP A 31 -12.94 1.07 -13.76
C ASP A 31 -13.78 0.61 -12.55
N ASP A 32 -14.05 -0.70 -12.47
CA ASP A 32 -14.78 -1.40 -11.43
C ASP A 32 -13.87 -2.12 -10.41
N VAL A 33 -12.59 -1.75 -10.34
CA VAL A 33 -11.60 -2.35 -9.43
C VAL A 33 -12.13 -2.50 -7.99
N VAL A 34 -11.91 -3.65 -7.37
CA VAL A 34 -12.14 -3.83 -5.93
C VAL A 34 -10.82 -3.75 -5.19
N PHE A 35 -10.70 -2.84 -4.24
CA PHE A 35 -9.48 -2.66 -3.46
C PHE A 35 -9.76 -2.84 -1.97
N GLU A 36 -8.95 -3.64 -1.28
CA GLU A 36 -9.14 -3.98 0.13
C GLU A 36 -7.95 -3.58 0.98
N PHE A 37 -8.25 -3.03 2.14
CA PHE A 37 -7.30 -2.92 3.24
C PHE A 37 -7.97 -3.28 4.56
N SER A 38 -7.15 -3.67 5.55
CA SER A 38 -7.64 -4.01 6.88
C SER A 38 -8.43 -2.85 7.48
N ASP A 39 -9.67 -3.10 7.89
CA ASP A 39 -10.57 -2.17 8.59
C ASP A 39 -10.09 -1.80 10.00
N SER A 40 -9.00 -2.44 10.46
CA SER A 40 -8.31 -2.12 11.71
C SER A 40 -7.54 -0.79 11.70
N LEU A 41 -7.71 0.04 10.68
CA LEU A 41 -7.13 1.38 10.54
C LEU A 41 -8.23 2.35 10.07
N PRO A 42 -8.15 3.66 10.37
CA PRO A 42 -9.21 4.63 10.05
C PRO A 42 -9.58 4.71 8.56
N TYR A 43 -8.62 4.43 7.68
CA TYR A 43 -8.76 4.37 6.22
C TYR A 43 -8.83 2.92 5.70
N GLY A 44 -9.20 1.96 6.55
CA GLY A 44 -9.39 0.58 6.17
C GLY A 44 -10.76 0.31 5.53
N GLY A 45 -10.91 -0.86 4.92
CA GLY A 45 -12.18 -1.31 4.34
C GLY A 45 -12.05 -1.81 2.90
N THR A 46 -13.20 -1.95 2.24
CA THR A 46 -13.31 -2.34 0.83
C THR A 46 -13.78 -1.14 0.00
N TYR A 47 -13.05 -0.84 -1.06
CA TYR A 47 -13.26 0.28 -1.97
C TYR A 47 -13.59 -0.24 -3.37
N ARG A 48 -14.64 0.27 -3.99
CA ARG A 48 -15.16 -0.17 -5.30
C ARG A 48 -15.05 0.93 -6.34
N GLY A 49 -14.34 0.63 -7.41
CA GLY A 49 -14.03 1.53 -8.51
C GLY A 49 -12.97 2.56 -8.19
N LYS A 50 -12.47 3.22 -9.23
CA LYS A 50 -11.37 4.21 -9.14
C LYS A 50 -11.68 5.39 -8.21
N LYS A 51 -12.96 5.80 -8.13
CA LYS A 51 -13.39 6.91 -7.26
C LYS A 51 -13.12 6.59 -5.79
N GLU A 52 -13.54 5.43 -5.32
CA GLU A 52 -13.35 5.02 -3.92
C GLU A 52 -11.88 4.69 -3.63
N PHE A 53 -11.16 4.10 -4.58
CA PHE A 53 -9.71 3.90 -4.48
C PHE A 53 -8.95 5.23 -4.28
N LEU A 54 -9.30 6.28 -5.03
CA LEU A 54 -8.71 7.61 -4.86
C LEU A 54 -9.12 8.25 -3.52
N ALA A 55 -10.34 8.00 -3.04
CA ALA A 55 -10.78 8.45 -1.72
C ALA A 55 -10.00 7.77 -0.59
N PHE A 56 -9.69 6.48 -0.70
CA PHE A 56 -8.78 5.76 0.19
C PHE A 56 -7.43 6.46 0.28
N TRP A 57 -6.77 6.73 -0.85
CA TRP A 57 -5.47 7.39 -0.84
C TRP A 57 -5.53 8.82 -0.33
N LYS A 58 -6.62 9.55 -0.59
CA LYS A 58 -6.83 10.88 -0.01
C LYS A 58 -6.91 10.85 1.51
N HIS A 59 -7.54 9.83 2.09
CA HIS A 59 -7.60 9.63 3.55
C HIS A 59 -6.22 9.23 4.08
N VAL A 60 -5.50 8.31 3.41
CA VAL A 60 -4.11 7.99 3.78
C VAL A 60 -3.25 9.26 3.79
N ASP A 61 -3.25 10.03 2.70
CA ASP A 61 -2.46 11.25 2.57
C ASP A 61 -2.89 12.33 3.59
N SER A 62 -4.11 12.27 4.16
CA SER A 62 -4.55 13.19 5.22
C SER A 62 -4.00 12.85 6.60
N GLU A 63 -3.58 11.61 6.85
CA GLU A 63 -3.08 11.16 8.17
C GLU A 63 -1.56 11.34 8.35
N TYR A 64 -0.81 11.41 7.25
CA TYR A 64 0.66 11.42 7.28
C TYR A 64 1.24 12.76 6.80
N GLU A 65 2.33 13.22 7.44
CA GLU A 65 3.17 14.31 6.92
C GLU A 65 3.95 13.84 5.68
N TYR A 66 4.48 12.62 5.76
CA TYR A 66 5.00 11.89 4.62
C TYR A 66 4.71 10.40 4.78
N LEU A 67 4.52 9.73 3.66
CA LEU A 67 4.44 8.27 3.57
C LEU A 67 5.10 7.87 2.27
N ASN A 68 6.08 6.97 2.34
CA ASN A 68 6.87 6.55 1.20
C ASN A 68 7.02 5.04 1.15
N TYR A 69 7.00 4.49 -0.06
CA TYR A 69 7.29 3.09 -0.31
C TYR A 69 8.68 2.91 -0.91
N ASP A 70 9.36 1.86 -0.43
CA ASP A 70 10.60 1.35 -0.96
C ASP A 70 10.36 -0.09 -1.47
N LEU A 71 10.26 -0.21 -2.78
CA LEU A 71 10.01 -1.44 -3.48
C LEU A 71 11.11 -2.47 -3.21
N ARG A 72 10.75 -3.64 -2.65
CA ARG A 72 11.69 -4.77 -2.54
C ARG A 72 11.81 -5.52 -3.86
N THR A 73 10.67 -5.90 -4.43
CA THR A 73 10.59 -6.67 -5.67
C THR A 73 9.18 -6.61 -6.26
N ILE A 74 9.04 -7.03 -7.51
CA ILE A 74 7.75 -7.28 -8.15
C ILE A 74 7.77 -8.73 -8.65
N LEU A 75 6.81 -9.51 -8.19
CA LEU A 75 6.64 -10.91 -8.60
C LEU A 75 5.39 -11.03 -9.46
N ARG A 76 5.51 -11.65 -10.63
CA ARG A 76 4.39 -12.00 -11.49
C ARG A 76 4.08 -13.49 -11.32
N ALA A 77 2.85 -13.83 -10.97
CA ALA A 77 2.40 -15.21 -10.80
C ALA A 77 0.99 -15.37 -11.37
N GLU A 78 0.85 -16.11 -12.48
CA GLU A 78 -0.43 -16.32 -13.19
C GLU A 78 -1.16 -15.03 -13.53
N ASP A 79 -2.23 -14.69 -12.80
CA ASP A 79 -3.00 -13.44 -12.93
C ASP A 79 -2.67 -12.42 -11.83
N TYR A 80 -1.72 -12.72 -10.96
CA TYR A 80 -1.33 -11.87 -9.84
C TYR A 80 -0.01 -11.13 -10.06
N ILE A 81 0.05 -9.93 -9.49
CA ILE A 81 1.27 -9.15 -9.26
C ILE A 81 1.39 -8.99 -7.74
N ILE A 82 2.52 -9.40 -7.18
CA ILE A 82 2.81 -9.34 -5.74
C ILE A 82 3.98 -8.39 -5.52
N ILE A 83 3.80 -7.42 -4.62
CA ILE A 83 4.73 -6.31 -4.43
C ILE A 83 4.98 -6.11 -2.93
N PRO A 84 6.00 -6.77 -2.38
CA PRO A 84 6.52 -6.45 -1.06
C PRO A 84 7.24 -5.11 -1.10
N VAL A 85 6.95 -4.25 -0.12
CA VAL A 85 7.54 -2.92 0.01
C VAL A 85 7.84 -2.64 1.49
N VAL A 86 8.84 -1.79 1.75
CA VAL A 86 9.00 -1.14 3.05
C VAL A 86 8.37 0.22 2.99
N MET A 87 7.45 0.49 3.89
CA MET A 87 6.84 1.78 4.09
C MET A 87 7.58 2.55 5.18
N ARG A 88 7.92 3.81 4.89
CA ARG A 88 8.42 4.77 5.89
C ARG A 88 7.46 5.93 5.94
N ALA A 89 6.96 6.24 7.13
CA ALA A 89 6.01 7.34 7.30
C ALA A 89 6.24 8.10 8.61
N LYS A 90 5.84 9.36 8.59
CA LYS A 90 5.61 10.18 9.78
C LYS A 90 4.16 10.61 9.81
N ALA A 91 3.43 10.19 10.84
CA ALA A 91 2.05 10.58 11.05
C ALA A 91 1.97 12.04 11.53
N LYS A 92 0.83 12.70 11.31
CA LYS A 92 0.59 14.07 11.80
C LYS A 92 0.57 14.20 13.32
N THR A 93 0.49 13.07 14.03
CA THR A 93 0.69 12.98 15.48
C THR A 93 2.14 13.20 15.90
N GLY A 94 3.08 13.23 14.96
CA GLY A 94 4.52 13.41 15.18
C GLY A 94 5.33 12.12 15.23
N PHE A 95 4.67 10.96 15.35
CA PHE A 95 5.34 9.66 15.43
C PHE A 95 5.69 9.10 14.05
N SER A 96 6.83 8.41 13.98
CA SER A 96 7.31 7.80 12.74
C SER A 96 7.26 6.28 12.83
N MET A 97 7.12 5.62 11.69
CA MET A 97 7.23 4.17 11.58
C MET A 97 7.98 3.74 10.33
N GLU A 98 8.61 2.58 10.46
CA GLU A 98 8.96 1.71 9.34
C GLU A 98 8.04 0.49 9.41
N ASN A 99 7.42 0.12 8.31
CA ASN A 99 6.39 -0.92 8.25
C ASN A 99 6.53 -1.75 6.97
N GLU A 100 6.31 -3.05 7.04
CA GLU A 100 6.32 -3.92 5.85
C GLU A 100 4.91 -4.05 5.29
N HIS A 101 4.75 -3.76 4.01
CA HIS A 101 3.49 -3.94 3.30
C HIS A 101 3.70 -4.95 2.16
N CYS A 102 2.67 -5.71 1.84
CA CYS A 102 2.59 -6.51 0.63
C CYS A 102 1.32 -6.12 -0.13
N PHE A 103 1.50 -5.58 -1.33
CA PHE A 103 0.41 -5.35 -2.27
C PHE A 103 0.20 -6.60 -3.10
N LEU A 104 -1.03 -7.09 -3.12
CA LEU A 104 -1.48 -8.17 -3.98
C LEU A 104 -2.45 -7.58 -5.00
N PHE A 105 -2.11 -7.62 -6.28
CA PHE A 105 -3.00 -7.21 -7.36
C PHE A 105 -3.38 -8.39 -8.22
N ARG A 106 -4.65 -8.51 -8.60
CA ARG A 106 -5.10 -9.45 -9.63
C ARG A 106 -5.40 -8.68 -10.91
N VAL A 107 -4.81 -9.13 -11.99
CA VAL A 107 -4.97 -8.62 -13.35
C VAL A 107 -6.05 -9.41 -14.06
N LYS A 108 -6.91 -8.72 -14.80
CA LYS A 108 -7.89 -9.27 -15.71
C LYS A 108 -7.96 -8.36 -16.94
N ASP A 109 -7.93 -8.94 -18.14
CA ASP A 109 -8.03 -8.22 -19.41
C ASP A 109 -7.01 -7.05 -19.53
N GLY A 110 -5.80 -7.26 -19.01
CA GLY A 110 -4.72 -6.27 -19.04
C GLY A 110 -4.94 -5.04 -18.14
N LYS A 111 -5.78 -5.18 -17.10
CA LYS A 111 -6.06 -4.17 -16.06
C LYS A 111 -6.07 -4.80 -14.66
N ILE A 112 -5.74 -4.03 -13.63
CA ILE A 112 -5.85 -4.48 -12.23
C ILE A 112 -7.32 -4.43 -11.82
N ALA A 113 -7.95 -5.60 -11.68
CA ALA A 113 -9.36 -5.74 -11.32
C ALA A 113 -9.57 -5.94 -9.81
N TYR A 114 -8.54 -6.37 -9.09
CA TYR A 114 -8.56 -6.49 -7.64
C TYR A 114 -7.23 -6.07 -7.03
N GLY A 115 -7.26 -5.45 -5.85
CA GLY A 115 -6.07 -5.15 -5.07
C GLY A 115 -6.29 -5.35 -3.57
N ARG A 116 -5.23 -5.72 -2.87
CA ARG A 116 -5.22 -5.83 -1.41
C ARG A 116 -3.88 -5.44 -0.83
N ILE A 117 -3.89 -4.78 0.31
CA ILE A 117 -2.68 -4.56 1.12
C ILE A 117 -2.72 -5.48 2.35
N TYR A 118 -1.61 -6.17 2.61
CA TYR A 118 -1.30 -6.80 3.89
C TYR A 118 -0.19 -5.98 4.56
N ALA A 119 -0.36 -5.63 5.84
CA ALA A 119 0.59 -4.80 6.58
C ALA A 119 0.55 -5.11 8.08
N ASP A 120 1.59 -4.71 8.84
CA ASP A 120 1.51 -4.63 10.29
C ASP A 120 0.63 -3.44 10.69
N THR A 121 -0.67 -3.68 10.82
CA THR A 121 -1.64 -2.64 11.16
C THR A 121 -1.53 -2.16 12.60
N ALA A 122 -0.86 -2.92 13.48
CA ALA A 122 -0.64 -2.49 14.85
C ALA A 122 0.32 -1.28 14.89
N ARG A 123 1.41 -1.32 14.11
CA ARG A 123 2.31 -0.15 13.95
C ARG A 123 1.59 1.07 13.38
N GLY A 124 0.73 0.84 12.38
CA GLY A 124 -0.11 1.90 11.81
C GLY A 124 -1.02 2.53 12.86
N ARG A 125 -1.73 1.72 13.66
CA ARG A 125 -2.59 2.22 14.75
C ARG A 125 -1.79 3.01 15.78
N ASP A 126 -0.64 2.49 16.19
CA ASP A 126 0.19 3.17 17.21
C ASP A 126 0.53 4.60 16.77
N VAL A 127 1.07 4.80 15.56
CA VAL A 127 1.42 6.16 15.13
C VAL A 127 0.20 7.05 14.94
N LEU A 128 -0.92 6.53 14.41
CA LEU A 128 -2.15 7.31 14.21
C LEU A 128 -2.82 7.69 15.54
N GLU A 129 -2.64 6.89 16.59
CA GLU A 129 -3.13 7.15 17.94
C GLU A 129 -2.11 7.92 18.80
N GLY A 130 -1.02 8.42 18.20
CA GLY A 130 -0.02 9.23 18.89
C GLY A 130 0.85 8.45 19.86
N ARG A 131 1.22 7.22 19.49
CA ARG A 131 2.09 6.34 20.27
C ARG A 131 3.32 5.91 19.45
N GLU A 132 4.41 5.67 20.16
CA GLU A 132 5.59 5.03 19.60
C GLU A 132 5.24 3.58 19.21
N PRO A 133 5.58 3.12 17.99
CA PRO A 133 5.34 1.74 17.57
C PRO A 133 5.96 0.73 18.52
N ARG A 134 5.13 -0.19 19.03
CA ARG A 134 5.60 -1.19 20.00
C ARG A 134 6.64 -2.13 19.40
N ARG A 135 7.71 -2.41 20.15
CA ARG A 135 8.76 -3.38 19.80
C ARG A 135 8.91 -4.38 20.93
N TYR A 136 8.81 -5.67 20.61
CA TYR A 136 9.09 -6.74 21.56
C TYR A 136 10.50 -7.28 21.31
N PRO A 137 11.27 -7.58 22.37
CA PRO A 137 12.56 -8.24 22.20
C PRO A 137 12.36 -9.64 21.63
N LYS A 138 13.29 -10.10 20.79
CA LYS A 138 13.36 -11.50 20.38
C LYS A 138 13.65 -12.35 21.62
N LEU A 139 12.74 -13.25 21.96
CA LEU A 139 12.94 -14.22 23.03
C LEU A 139 13.51 -15.51 22.41
N LEU A 140 14.65 -15.96 22.93
CA LEU A 140 15.18 -17.30 22.68
C LEU A 140 14.88 -18.09 23.94
N LEU A 141 14.03 -19.11 23.80
CA LEU A 141 13.76 -20.07 24.87
C LEU A 141 14.73 -21.23 24.68
N ASP A 142 15.35 -21.67 25.77
CA ASP A 142 16.19 -22.87 25.82
C ASP A 142 15.35 -24.16 25.67
#